data_AF-A0A937DW08-F1
#
_entry.id   AF-A0A937DW08-F1
#
_cell.length_a   1.000
_cell.length_b   1.000
_cell.length_c   1.000
_cell.angle_alpha   90.00
_cell.angle_beta   90.00
_cell.angle_gamma   90.00
#
_symmetry.space_group_name_H-M   'P 1'
#
loop_
_entity.id
_entity.type
_entity.pdbx_description
1 polymer ?
#
loop_
_entity_poly.entity_id
_entity_poly.type
_entity_poly.pdbx_seq_one_letter_code
_entity_poly.pdbx_strand_id
1 'polypeptide(L)'
;MKARRRTDPLTEQAETIAALRHDPLGFVEWAFPWGEPGPLSDCAGPEPWQRDVLDDIGRALREGQRTGRGPVRVAVASGHGVGKSALVAWLVLWAAVTDPATRGVVTANTETQLRTKTWAELAKWHRLALTSKWNELGATSLVSTLPVEEGGLMSGGGRIDMVPWNAGNPEAFAGLHNKGSRVLLVFDEASSIADSVWETAEGALTDADTEIVWLAFGNPTRTTGRFHGGFGQFRAPW
;
A
#
# COMPACT_ATOMS: atom_id res chain seq x y z
N MET A 1 31.85 -32.91 6.66
CA MET A 1 30.94 -32.11 5.80
C MET A 1 29.62 -31.93 6.53
N LYS A 2 29.29 -30.72 7.00
CA LYS A 2 27.98 -30.47 7.64
C LYS A 2 26.92 -30.44 6.54
N ALA A 3 25.97 -31.35 6.58
CA ALA A 3 24.82 -31.36 5.69
C ALA A 3 24.09 -30.02 5.80
N ARG A 4 23.95 -29.29 4.67
CA ARG A 4 23.05 -28.13 4.56
C ARG A 4 21.65 -28.64 4.92
N ARG A 5 21.09 -28.20 6.05
CA ARG A 5 19.68 -28.47 6.38
C ARG A 5 18.83 -27.85 5.27
N ARG A 6 17.99 -28.66 4.62
CA ARG A 6 16.92 -28.16 3.75
C ARG A 6 15.95 -27.40 4.66
N THR A 7 15.87 -26.08 4.49
CA THR A 7 14.87 -25.23 5.14
C THR A 7 13.49 -25.58 4.57
N ASP A 8 12.46 -25.50 5.41
CA ASP A 8 11.06 -25.72 5.00
C ASP A 8 10.59 -24.57 4.08
N PRO A 9 9.91 -24.83 2.95
CA PRO A 9 9.50 -23.78 2.01
C PRO A 9 8.68 -22.64 2.61
N LEU A 10 7.91 -22.88 3.68
CA LEU A 10 7.18 -21.81 4.37
C LEU A 10 8.12 -20.90 5.17
N THR A 11 9.21 -21.46 5.71
CA THR A 11 10.24 -20.68 6.42
C THR A 11 11.02 -19.79 5.45
N GLU A 12 11.39 -20.32 4.28
CA GLU A 12 12.08 -19.56 3.24
C GLU A 12 11.21 -18.42 2.70
N GLN A 13 9.91 -18.68 2.53
CA GLN A 13 8.95 -17.64 2.17
C GLN A 13 8.85 -16.54 3.24
N ALA A 14 8.79 -16.90 4.52
CA ALA A 14 8.73 -15.93 5.61
C ALA A 14 10.00 -15.07 5.70
N GLU A 15 11.18 -15.67 5.55
CA GLU A 15 12.45 -14.95 5.51
C GLU A 15 12.50 -13.96 4.33
N THR A 16 12.00 -14.38 3.16
CA THR A 16 11.93 -13.54 1.97
C THR A 16 11.01 -12.33 2.18
N ILE A 17 9.80 -12.55 2.71
CA ILE A 17 8.87 -11.46 3.04
C ILE A 17 9.52 -10.45 4.00
N ALA A 18 10.20 -10.93 5.03
CA ALA A 18 10.85 -10.07 6.01
C ALA A 18 11.94 -9.20 5.36
N ALA A 19 12.72 -9.77 4.44
CA ALA A 19 13.72 -9.02 3.67
C ALA A 19 13.08 -7.96 2.75
N LEU A 20 11.86 -8.20 2.27
CA LEU A 20 11.12 -7.33 1.36
C LEU A 20 10.28 -6.25 2.09
N ARG A 21 10.38 -6.18 3.42
CA ARG A 21 9.61 -5.21 4.24
C ARG A 21 9.75 -3.77 3.78
N HIS A 22 10.92 -3.34 3.34
CA HIS A 22 11.14 -2.00 2.80
C HIS A 22 11.55 -2.03 1.32
N ASP A 23 11.16 -3.08 0.59
CA ASP A 23 11.44 -3.25 -0.83
C ASP A 23 10.17 -3.66 -1.59
N PRO A 24 9.25 -2.71 -1.82
CA PRO A 24 8.01 -3.01 -2.54
C PRO A 24 8.27 -3.40 -4.00
N LEU A 25 9.35 -2.93 -4.64
CA LEU A 25 9.71 -3.39 -5.99
C LEU A 25 10.11 -4.86 -5.97
N GLY A 26 11.04 -5.25 -5.10
CA GLY A 26 11.44 -6.63 -4.93
C GLY A 26 10.26 -7.54 -4.57
N PHE A 27 9.32 -7.06 -3.74
CA PHE A 27 8.07 -7.77 -3.48
C PHE A 27 7.26 -8.03 -4.74
N VAL A 28 7.06 -7.01 -5.57
CA VAL A 28 6.27 -7.17 -6.80
C VAL A 28 6.96 -8.12 -7.78
N GLU A 29 8.27 -8.03 -7.94
CA GLU A 29 9.02 -8.92 -8.83
C GLU A 29 9.00 -10.38 -8.33
N TRP A 30 8.98 -10.58 -7.01
CA TRP A 30 8.98 -11.91 -6.40
C TRP A 30 7.59 -12.54 -6.28
N ALA A 31 6.57 -11.75 -5.91
CA ALA A 31 5.29 -12.27 -5.44
C ALA A 31 4.34 -12.73 -6.57
N PHE A 32 4.62 -12.40 -7.82
CA PHE A 32 3.73 -12.67 -8.96
C PHE A 32 4.43 -13.48 -10.06
N PRO A 33 3.68 -14.30 -10.82
CA PRO A 33 4.22 -15.24 -11.80
C PRO A 33 4.56 -14.56 -13.14
N TRP A 34 5.49 -13.60 -13.12
CA TRP A 34 5.92 -12.86 -14.31
C TRP A 34 6.59 -13.79 -15.33
N GLY A 35 6.16 -13.72 -16.60
CA GLY A 35 6.72 -14.53 -17.68
C GLY A 35 6.38 -16.02 -17.60
N GLU A 36 5.63 -16.46 -16.59
CA GLU A 36 5.17 -17.84 -16.47
C GLU A 36 3.89 -18.09 -17.28
N PRO A 37 3.62 -19.34 -17.74
CA PRO A 37 2.38 -19.66 -18.43
C PRO A 37 1.15 -19.25 -17.62
N GLY A 38 0.36 -18.33 -18.17
CA GLY A 38 -0.80 -17.79 -17.48
C GLY A 38 -1.06 -16.32 -17.85
N PRO A 39 -1.82 -15.59 -17.02
CA PRO A 39 -2.23 -14.22 -17.31
C PRO A 39 -1.09 -13.20 -17.46
N LEU A 40 0.15 -13.55 -17.06
CA LEU A 40 1.34 -12.68 -17.09
C LEU A 40 2.45 -13.24 -18.00
N SER A 41 2.15 -14.18 -18.89
CA SER A 41 3.16 -14.85 -19.74
C SER A 41 3.98 -13.90 -20.60
N ASP A 42 3.36 -12.80 -21.05
CA ASP A 42 4.00 -11.79 -21.90
C ASP A 42 4.53 -10.59 -21.10
N CYS A 43 4.47 -10.66 -19.77
CA CYS A 43 4.88 -9.59 -18.87
C CYS A 43 6.14 -10.00 -18.11
N ALA A 44 7.27 -9.33 -18.38
CA ALA A 44 8.52 -9.57 -17.68
C ALA A 44 8.57 -8.95 -16.27
N GLY A 45 7.59 -8.12 -15.91
CA GLY A 45 7.54 -7.39 -14.66
C GLY A 45 6.65 -6.14 -14.75
N PRO A 46 6.69 -5.27 -13.73
CA PRO A 46 6.02 -3.97 -13.76
C PRO A 46 6.55 -3.04 -14.85
N GLU A 47 5.70 -2.12 -15.32
CA GLU A 47 6.09 -1.06 -16.26
C GLU A 47 7.19 -0.17 -15.68
N PRO A 48 8.08 0.43 -16.49
CA PRO A 48 9.20 1.23 -16.00
C PRO A 48 8.81 2.30 -14.97
N TRP A 49 7.75 3.06 -15.23
CA TRP A 49 7.28 4.09 -14.30
C TRP A 49 6.75 3.52 -12.98
N GLN A 50 6.16 2.32 -12.99
CA GLN A 50 5.70 1.65 -11.77
C GLN A 50 6.91 1.18 -10.95
N ARG A 51 7.96 0.69 -11.62
CA ARG A 51 9.23 0.31 -10.97
C ARG A 51 9.87 1.51 -10.28
N ASP A 52 9.91 2.65 -10.96
CA ASP A 52 10.45 3.90 -10.39
C ASP A 52 9.70 4.28 -9.11
N VAL A 53 8.36 4.29 -9.13
CA VAL A 53 7.54 4.61 -7.94
C VAL A 53 7.76 3.61 -6.81
N LEU A 54 7.81 2.31 -7.11
CA LEU A 54 8.05 1.28 -6.11
C LEU A 54 9.46 1.44 -5.48
N ASP A 55 10.49 1.63 -6.30
CA ASP A 55 11.85 1.80 -5.79
C ASP A 55 12.00 3.09 -4.97
N ASP A 56 11.38 4.20 -5.39
CA ASP A 56 11.36 5.45 -4.62
C ASP A 56 10.72 5.27 -3.24
N ILE A 57 9.59 4.55 -3.15
CA ILE A 57 8.98 4.19 -1.86
C ILE A 57 9.96 3.37 -1.02
N GLY A 58 10.58 2.34 -1.61
CA GLY A 58 11.55 1.50 -0.90
C GLY A 58 12.75 2.29 -0.38
N ARG A 59 13.31 3.19 -1.20
CA ARG A 59 14.41 4.08 -0.80
C ARG A 59 14.00 4.98 0.35
N ALA A 60 12.84 5.63 0.25
CA ALA A 60 12.32 6.51 1.28
C ALA A 60 12.12 5.79 2.62
N LEU A 61 11.59 4.56 2.60
CA LEU A 61 11.43 3.73 3.81
C LEU A 61 12.79 3.39 4.44
N ARG A 62 13.75 2.94 3.63
CA ARG A 62 15.11 2.59 4.11
C ARG A 62 15.85 3.81 4.66
N GLU A 63 15.66 4.98 4.06
CA GLU A 63 16.21 6.24 4.55
C GLU A 63 15.53 6.73 5.83
N GLY A 64 14.19 6.61 5.92
CA GLY A 64 13.40 6.93 7.11
C GLY A 64 13.87 6.15 8.33
N GLN A 65 14.07 4.84 8.18
CA GLN A 65 14.63 3.95 9.22
C GLN A 65 16.02 4.40 9.69
N ARG A 66 16.86 4.95 8.80
CA ARG A 66 18.22 5.40 9.14
C ARG A 66 18.26 6.77 9.79
N THR A 67 17.32 7.64 9.46
CA THR A 67 17.39 9.08 9.78
C THR A 67 16.32 9.56 10.74
N GLY A 68 15.35 8.70 11.09
CA GLY A 68 14.16 9.10 11.82
C GLY A 68 13.29 10.10 11.06
N ARG A 69 13.46 10.20 9.73
CA ARG A 69 12.61 11.05 8.89
C ARG A 69 11.19 10.47 8.83
N GLY A 70 10.24 11.39 8.81
CA GLY A 70 8.80 11.13 8.95
C GLY A 70 8.16 10.39 7.76
N PRO A 71 6.85 10.52 7.56
CA PRO A 71 6.06 9.66 6.68
C PRO A 71 6.60 9.62 5.24
N VAL A 72 6.52 8.46 4.59
CA VAL A 72 6.77 8.34 3.15
C VAL A 72 5.54 8.84 2.41
N ARG A 73 5.69 9.94 1.66
CA ARG A 73 4.62 10.54 0.87
C ARG A 73 4.94 10.44 -0.62
N VAL A 74 4.04 9.84 -1.38
CA VAL A 74 4.15 9.75 -2.83
C VAL A 74 2.86 10.22 -3.48
N ALA A 75 2.99 11.10 -4.46
CA ALA A 75 1.89 11.47 -5.33
C ALA A 75 2.24 11.10 -6.77
N VAL A 76 1.32 10.46 -7.48
CA VAL A 76 1.44 10.13 -8.90
C VAL A 76 0.27 10.73 -9.68
N ALA A 77 0.58 11.72 -10.51
CA ALA A 77 -0.32 12.24 -11.53
C ALA A 77 -0.12 11.47 -12.83
N SER A 78 -1.17 10.80 -13.33
CA SER A 78 -1.09 10.09 -14.61
C SER A 78 -2.42 9.99 -15.30
N GLY A 79 -2.40 9.65 -16.60
CA GLY A 79 -3.58 9.45 -17.46
C GLY A 79 -4.44 8.25 -17.08
N HIS A 80 -5.53 8.02 -17.82
CA HIS A 80 -6.35 6.82 -17.69
C HIS A 80 -5.65 5.59 -18.30
N GLY A 81 -5.87 4.41 -17.71
CA GLY A 81 -5.45 3.12 -18.31
C GLY A 81 -3.96 2.77 -18.23
N VAL A 82 -3.14 3.56 -17.53
CA VAL A 82 -1.67 3.36 -17.48
C VAL A 82 -1.19 2.28 -16.50
N GLY A 83 -2.10 1.59 -15.80
CA GLY A 83 -1.76 0.58 -14.79
C GLY A 83 -1.71 1.07 -13.34
N LYS A 84 -2.29 2.24 -13.02
CA LYS A 84 -2.35 2.76 -11.63
C LYS A 84 -3.01 1.80 -10.64
N SER A 85 -4.16 1.22 -10.99
CA SER A 85 -4.89 0.33 -10.09
C SER A 85 -4.10 -0.94 -9.77
N ALA A 86 -3.26 -1.42 -10.70
CA ALA A 86 -2.34 -2.53 -10.45
C ALA A 86 -1.26 -2.13 -9.43
N LEU A 87 -0.66 -0.94 -9.59
CA LEU A 87 0.31 -0.40 -8.62
C LEU A 87 -0.31 -0.25 -7.22
N VAL A 88 -1.52 0.26 -7.12
CA VAL A 88 -2.26 0.36 -5.84
C VAL A 88 -2.47 -1.04 -5.24
N ALA A 89 -2.94 -2.01 -6.03
CA ALA A 89 -3.15 -3.37 -5.58
C ALA A 89 -1.86 -4.01 -5.04
N TRP A 90 -0.75 -3.84 -5.75
CA TRP A 90 0.56 -4.33 -5.32
C TRP A 90 1.01 -3.74 -4.00
N LEU A 91 0.88 -2.41 -3.82
CA LEU A 91 1.28 -1.74 -2.59
C LEU A 91 0.40 -2.16 -1.40
N VAL A 92 -0.91 -2.38 -1.62
CA VAL A 92 -1.80 -2.92 -0.59
C VAL A 92 -1.38 -4.34 -0.17
N LEU A 93 -1.10 -5.22 -1.13
CA LEU A 93 -0.66 -6.59 -0.85
C LEU A 93 0.71 -6.64 -0.17
N TRP A 94 1.67 -5.86 -0.69
CA TRP A 94 3.00 -5.71 -0.09
C TRP A 94 2.90 -5.27 1.37
N ALA A 95 2.11 -4.23 1.64
CA ALA A 95 1.98 -3.69 2.98
C ALA A 95 1.42 -4.74 3.94
N ALA A 96 0.33 -5.40 3.56
CA ALA A 96 -0.38 -6.37 4.39
C ALA A 96 0.40 -7.67 4.64
N VAL A 97 1.27 -8.08 3.72
CA VAL A 97 2.06 -9.31 3.83
C VAL A 97 3.37 -9.07 4.56
N THR A 98 4.06 -7.97 4.26
CA THR A 98 5.40 -7.70 4.82
C THR A 98 5.37 -7.08 6.21
N ASP A 99 4.23 -6.52 6.60
CA ASP A 99 3.92 -6.19 7.98
C ASP A 99 2.50 -6.67 8.31
N PRO A 100 2.36 -7.88 8.89
CA PRO A 100 1.07 -8.47 9.22
C PRO A 100 0.19 -7.63 10.14
N ALA A 101 0.76 -6.67 10.88
CA ALA A 101 0.03 -5.75 11.76
C ALA A 101 -0.49 -4.50 11.03
N THR A 102 -0.22 -4.35 9.73
CA THR A 102 -0.57 -3.15 8.95
C THR A 102 -2.04 -2.75 9.13
N ARG A 103 -2.25 -1.48 9.47
CA ARG A 103 -3.57 -0.83 9.40
C ARG A 103 -3.59 0.08 8.18
N GLY A 104 -4.71 0.14 7.47
CA GLY A 104 -4.76 1.04 6.33
C GLY A 104 -6.14 1.34 5.78
N VAL A 105 -6.19 2.37 4.96
CA VAL A 105 -7.40 2.81 4.27
C VAL A 105 -7.08 3.08 2.80
N VAL A 106 -7.94 2.58 1.92
CA VAL A 106 -7.98 2.92 0.50
C VAL A 106 -9.25 3.71 0.24
N THR A 107 -9.11 4.94 -0.25
CA THR A 107 -10.24 5.85 -0.46
C THR A 107 -10.36 6.34 -1.89
N ALA A 108 -11.60 6.58 -2.31
CA ALA A 108 -11.97 7.23 -3.56
C ALA A 108 -13.34 7.91 -3.37
N ASN A 109 -13.92 8.47 -4.43
CA ASN A 109 -15.15 9.26 -4.32
C ASN A 109 -16.38 8.45 -3.93
N THR A 110 -16.50 7.21 -4.40
CA THR A 110 -17.68 6.38 -4.13
C THR A 110 -17.28 4.94 -3.85
N GLU A 111 -18.09 4.26 -3.05
CA GLU A 111 -17.91 2.83 -2.78
C GLU A 111 -17.99 2.02 -4.07
N THR A 112 -18.90 2.35 -4.99
CA THR A 112 -19.00 1.70 -6.30
C THR A 112 -17.70 1.82 -7.09
N GLN A 113 -17.04 2.98 -7.08
CA GLN A 113 -15.76 3.16 -7.76
C GLN A 113 -14.66 2.30 -7.14
N LEU A 114 -14.55 2.32 -5.80
CA LEU A 114 -13.61 1.46 -5.08
C LEU A 114 -13.85 -0.02 -5.42
N ARG A 115 -15.09 -0.49 -5.31
CA ARG A 115 -15.45 -1.89 -5.52
C ARG A 115 -15.22 -2.38 -6.95
N THR A 116 -15.55 -1.56 -7.95
CA THR A 116 -15.53 -1.96 -9.37
C THR A 116 -14.20 -1.71 -10.06
N LYS A 117 -13.37 -0.80 -9.53
CA LYS A 117 -12.04 -0.51 -10.07
C LYS A 117 -10.94 -1.06 -9.16
N THR A 118 -10.68 -0.37 -8.04
CA THR A 118 -9.52 -0.63 -7.17
C THR A 118 -9.60 -2.01 -6.53
N TRP A 119 -10.75 -2.39 -5.98
CA TRP A 119 -10.97 -3.67 -5.31
C TRP A 119 -11.05 -4.85 -6.30
N ALA A 120 -11.60 -4.62 -7.49
CA ALA A 120 -11.59 -5.62 -8.56
C ALA A 120 -10.17 -5.93 -9.03
N GLU A 121 -9.33 -4.89 -9.19
CA GLU A 121 -7.92 -5.07 -9.54
C GLU A 121 -7.14 -5.71 -8.38
N LEU A 122 -7.39 -5.30 -7.13
CA LEU A 122 -6.83 -5.95 -5.94
C LEU A 122 -7.18 -7.45 -5.89
N ALA A 123 -8.43 -7.82 -6.18
CA ALA A 123 -8.86 -9.22 -6.21
C ALA A 123 -8.14 -10.03 -7.29
N LYS A 124 -7.92 -9.44 -8.47
CA LYS A 124 -7.13 -10.07 -9.53
C LYS A 124 -5.70 -10.34 -9.07
N TRP A 125 -5.01 -9.34 -8.52
CA TRP A 125 -3.62 -9.50 -8.09
C TRP A 125 -3.49 -10.39 -6.85
N HIS A 126 -4.41 -10.29 -5.89
CA HIS A 126 -4.44 -11.19 -4.73
C HIS A 126 -4.50 -12.65 -5.17
N ARG A 127 -5.34 -12.99 -6.17
CA ARG A 127 -5.43 -14.36 -6.72
C ARG A 127 -4.17 -14.84 -7.42
N LEU A 128 -3.38 -13.94 -8.00
CA LEU A 128 -2.13 -14.27 -8.68
C LEU A 128 -0.94 -14.34 -7.71
N ALA A 129 -1.05 -13.74 -6.53
CA ALA A 129 0.04 -13.65 -5.58
C ALA A 129 0.39 -15.00 -4.97
N LEU A 130 1.69 -15.30 -4.91
CA LEU A 130 2.25 -16.41 -4.12
C LEU A 130 1.84 -16.32 -2.63
N THR A 131 1.53 -15.11 -2.19
CA THR A 131 1.24 -14.72 -0.80
C THR A 131 -0.25 -14.73 -0.46
N SER A 132 -1.13 -15.08 -1.42
CA SER A 132 -2.58 -15.00 -1.29
C SER A 132 -3.16 -15.67 -0.04
N LYS A 133 -2.56 -16.77 0.41
CA LYS A 133 -2.93 -17.54 1.60
C LYS A 133 -2.73 -16.81 2.94
N TRP A 134 -1.98 -15.70 2.98
CA TRP A 134 -1.65 -14.98 4.21
C TRP A 134 -2.61 -13.83 4.52
N ASN A 135 -3.60 -13.61 3.66
CA ASN A 135 -4.59 -12.56 3.83
C ASN A 135 -5.93 -12.99 3.24
N GLU A 136 -7.02 -12.68 3.93
CA GLU A 136 -8.38 -12.87 3.44
C GLU A 136 -8.89 -11.58 2.81
N LEU A 137 -9.18 -11.63 1.50
CA LEU A 137 -9.81 -10.52 0.79
C LEU A 137 -11.33 -10.64 0.90
N GLY A 138 -11.90 -9.79 1.75
CA GLY A 138 -13.34 -9.62 1.91
C GLY A 138 -13.94 -8.59 0.96
N ALA A 139 -15.26 -8.39 1.11
CA ALA A 139 -16.01 -7.47 0.26
C ALA A 139 -15.55 -6.02 0.39
N THR A 140 -15.08 -5.61 1.57
CA THR A 140 -14.67 -4.23 1.90
C THR A 140 -13.30 -4.12 2.57
N SER A 141 -12.63 -5.23 2.83
CA SER A 141 -11.37 -5.23 3.58
C SER A 141 -10.44 -6.38 3.22
N LEU A 142 -9.14 -6.14 3.27
CA LEU A 142 -8.11 -7.17 3.26
C LEU A 142 -7.61 -7.36 4.70
N VAL A 143 -7.76 -8.58 5.24
CA VAL A 143 -7.40 -8.90 6.63
C VAL A 143 -6.24 -9.89 6.61
N SER A 144 -5.19 -9.62 7.39
CA SER A 144 -4.08 -10.57 7.55
C SER A 144 -4.52 -11.79 8.35
N THR A 145 -4.17 -12.99 7.88
CA THR A 145 -4.37 -14.25 8.61
C THR A 145 -3.15 -14.63 9.43
N LEU A 146 -2.05 -13.89 9.28
CA LEU A 146 -0.83 -14.10 10.04
C LEU A 146 -1.00 -13.57 11.46
N PRO A 147 -0.54 -14.32 12.47
CA PRO A 147 -0.71 -13.92 13.85
C PRO A 147 0.23 -12.76 14.20
N VAL A 148 -0.26 -11.82 15.01
CA VAL A 148 0.49 -10.65 15.47
C VAL A 148 0.54 -10.67 17.00
N GLU A 149 1.70 -10.37 17.58
CA GLU A 149 1.85 -10.21 19.02
C GLU A 149 1.64 -8.74 19.40
N GLU A 150 0.66 -8.48 20.26
CA GLU A 150 0.31 -7.15 20.72
C GLU A 150 0.23 -7.17 22.26
N GLY A 151 1.17 -6.50 22.92
CA GLY A 151 1.22 -6.46 24.39
C GLY A 151 1.45 -7.82 25.06
N GLY A 152 2.10 -8.77 24.39
CA GLY A 152 2.33 -10.13 24.90
C GLY A 152 1.17 -11.10 24.67
N LEU A 153 0.13 -10.69 23.93
CA LEU A 153 -1.01 -11.51 23.54
C LEU A 153 -1.04 -11.65 22.01
N MET A 154 -1.37 -12.83 21.51
CA MET A 154 -1.62 -13.01 20.07
C MET A 154 -2.98 -12.42 19.72
N SER A 155 -3.01 -11.37 18.89
CA SER A 155 -4.23 -10.76 18.38
C SER A 155 -4.47 -11.14 16.91
N GLY A 156 -5.66 -10.80 16.40
CA GLY A 156 -5.96 -10.95 14.97
C GLY A 156 -5.06 -10.02 14.13
N GLY A 157 -4.78 -10.41 12.89
CA GLY A 157 -3.91 -9.66 12.00
C GLY A 157 -4.41 -8.23 11.68
N GLY A 158 -3.51 -7.47 11.07
CA GLY A 158 -3.77 -6.16 10.47
C GLY A 158 -4.90 -6.18 9.44
N ARG A 159 -5.38 -4.99 9.11
CA ARG A 159 -6.57 -4.79 8.28
C ARG A 159 -6.43 -3.54 7.43
N ILE A 160 -6.75 -3.66 6.15
CA ILE A 160 -6.84 -2.54 5.21
C ILE A 160 -8.27 -2.46 4.68
N ASP A 161 -8.95 -1.34 4.91
CA ASP A 161 -10.35 -1.12 4.55
C ASP A 161 -10.49 -0.25 3.30
N MET A 162 -11.49 -0.50 2.47
CA MET A 162 -11.95 0.48 1.49
C MET A 162 -12.97 1.41 2.13
N VAL A 163 -12.72 2.72 2.08
CA VAL A 163 -13.58 3.73 2.72
C VAL A 163 -13.80 4.88 1.73
N PRO A 164 -15.02 5.08 1.19
CA PRO A 164 -15.30 6.25 0.37
C PRO A 164 -15.20 7.52 1.23
N TRP A 165 -14.61 8.58 0.69
CA TRP A 165 -14.52 9.82 1.44
C TRP A 165 -15.87 10.56 1.46
N ASN A 166 -16.11 11.29 2.56
CA ASN A 166 -17.28 12.17 2.69
C ASN A 166 -16.89 13.46 3.42
N ALA A 167 -17.06 14.61 2.76
CA ALA A 167 -16.72 15.91 3.35
C ALA A 167 -17.54 16.22 4.62
N GLY A 168 -18.74 15.66 4.77
CA GLY A 168 -19.58 15.82 5.96
C GLY A 168 -19.25 14.83 7.10
N ASN A 169 -18.37 13.86 6.87
CA ASN A 169 -17.88 12.94 7.89
C ASN A 169 -16.42 12.54 7.65
N PRO A 170 -15.47 13.47 7.83
CA PRO A 170 -14.05 13.19 7.60
C PRO A 170 -13.43 12.34 8.72
N GLU A 171 -14.11 12.15 9.85
CA GLU A 171 -13.61 11.41 11.02
C GLU A 171 -13.26 9.95 10.72
N ALA A 172 -13.83 9.37 9.66
CA ALA A 172 -13.48 8.02 9.19
C ALA A 172 -12.00 7.87 8.77
N PHE A 173 -11.28 8.98 8.60
CA PHE A 173 -9.85 9.02 8.28
C PHE A 173 -8.95 9.41 9.46
N ALA A 174 -9.54 9.73 10.63
CA ALA A 174 -8.80 9.99 11.85
C ALA A 174 -8.44 8.67 12.57
N GLY A 175 -7.45 8.73 13.47
CA GLY A 175 -7.18 7.64 14.40
C GLY A 175 -6.44 6.43 13.81
N LEU A 176 -5.90 6.54 12.60
CA LEU A 176 -4.98 5.55 12.04
C LEU A 176 -3.62 5.66 12.73
N HIS A 177 -3.55 5.13 13.95
CA HIS A 177 -2.32 4.96 14.72
C HIS A 177 -1.96 3.47 14.76
N ASN A 178 -0.70 3.13 14.57
CA ASN A 178 -0.26 1.74 14.57
C ASN A 178 1.17 1.60 15.08
N LYS A 179 1.37 2.03 16.33
CA LYS A 179 2.69 2.09 16.97
C LYS A 179 3.49 0.80 16.79
N GLY A 180 4.71 0.93 16.31
CA GLY A 180 5.65 -0.17 16.05
C GLY A 180 5.39 -0.92 14.73
N SER A 181 4.35 -0.53 13.99
CA SER A 181 3.90 -1.19 12.77
C SER A 181 3.56 -0.15 11.69
N ARG A 182 3.05 -0.63 10.54
CA ARG A 182 2.76 0.21 9.38
C ARG A 182 1.33 0.77 9.36
N VAL A 183 1.22 2.02 8.92
CA VAL A 183 -0.03 2.63 8.43
C VAL A 183 0.07 2.84 6.92
N LEU A 184 -0.91 2.34 6.17
CA LEU A 184 -1.03 2.59 4.72
C LEU A 184 -2.25 3.46 4.43
N LEU A 185 -2.04 4.61 3.81
CA LEU A 185 -3.09 5.52 3.35
C LEU A 185 -3.00 5.66 1.83
N VAL A 186 -4.06 5.26 1.12
CA VAL A 186 -4.13 5.34 -0.34
C VAL A 186 -5.33 6.18 -0.77
N PHE A 187 -5.05 7.26 -1.48
CA PHE A 187 -6.04 8.15 -2.09
C PHE A 187 -6.09 7.88 -3.59
N ASP A 188 -7.08 7.12 -4.05
CA ASP A 188 -7.36 6.88 -5.47
C ASP A 188 -8.32 7.97 -6.00
N GLU A 189 -8.15 8.36 -7.27
CA GLU A 189 -8.80 9.54 -7.86
C GLU A 189 -8.58 10.84 -7.03
N ALA A 190 -7.37 11.00 -6.50
CA ALA A 190 -6.98 12.02 -5.52
C ALA A 190 -7.33 13.48 -5.90
N SER A 191 -7.38 13.80 -7.20
CA SER A 191 -7.75 15.14 -7.68
C SER A 191 -9.17 15.57 -7.29
N SER A 192 -10.05 14.61 -7.02
CA SER A 192 -11.45 14.87 -6.70
C SER A 192 -11.76 14.96 -5.20
N ILE A 193 -10.83 14.53 -4.34
CA ILE A 193 -10.98 14.47 -2.89
C ILE A 193 -11.02 15.89 -2.28
N ALA A 194 -11.95 16.10 -1.36
CA ALA A 194 -12.12 17.38 -0.67
C ALA A 194 -10.98 17.69 0.31
N ASP A 195 -10.58 18.97 0.43
CA ASP A 195 -9.49 19.43 1.30
C ASP A 195 -9.69 19.04 2.78
N SER A 196 -10.92 19.02 3.28
CA SER A 196 -11.22 18.60 4.66
C SER A 196 -10.85 17.13 4.96
N VAL A 197 -10.89 16.26 3.95
CA VAL A 197 -10.49 14.86 4.09
C VAL A 197 -8.97 14.76 4.21
N TRP A 198 -8.23 15.55 3.42
CA TRP A 198 -6.78 15.65 3.50
C TRP A 198 -6.34 16.13 4.88
N GLU A 199 -6.95 17.20 5.39
CA GLU A 199 -6.64 17.78 6.71
C GLU A 199 -6.85 16.79 7.85
N THR A 200 -7.95 16.04 7.85
CA THR A 200 -8.20 15.03 8.88
C THR A 200 -7.22 13.86 8.78
N ALA A 201 -6.97 13.36 7.57
CA ALA A 201 -6.03 12.28 7.36
C ALA A 201 -4.60 12.70 7.75
N GLU A 202 -4.21 13.97 7.55
CA GLU A 202 -2.89 14.50 7.93
C GLU A 202 -2.60 14.34 9.43
N GLY A 203 -3.63 14.23 10.27
CA GLY A 203 -3.48 13.88 11.68
C GLY A 203 -2.75 12.55 11.90
N ALA A 204 -2.94 11.55 11.04
CA ALA A 204 -2.25 10.26 11.11
C ALA A 204 -0.73 10.40 10.92
N LEU A 205 -0.27 11.44 10.21
CA LEU A 205 1.14 11.69 9.88
C LEU A 205 1.99 12.08 11.09
N THR A 206 1.36 12.33 12.24
CA THR A 206 2.02 12.74 13.48
C THR A 206 2.25 11.58 14.45
N ASP A 207 1.85 10.36 14.08
CA ASP A 207 1.99 9.18 14.93
C ASP A 207 3.47 8.78 15.09
N ALA A 208 3.98 8.89 16.31
CA ALA A 208 5.36 8.55 16.63
C ALA A 208 5.55 7.02 16.65
N ASP A 209 6.73 6.57 16.20
CA ASP A 209 7.09 5.15 16.11
C ASP A 209 6.19 4.32 15.17
N THR A 210 5.55 4.95 14.20
CA THR A 210 4.71 4.30 13.18
C THR A 210 5.32 4.50 11.79
N GLU A 211 5.39 3.42 11.02
CA GLU A 211 5.84 3.50 9.62
C GLU A 211 4.66 3.91 8.73
N ILE A 212 4.64 5.18 8.31
CA ILE A 212 3.50 5.71 7.57
C ILE A 212 3.82 5.81 6.08
N VAL A 213 2.99 5.16 5.26
CA VAL A 213 3.05 5.21 3.80
C VAL A 213 1.78 5.89 3.29
N TRP A 214 1.95 7.07 2.71
CA TRP A 214 0.89 7.93 2.23
C TRP A 214 0.98 8.09 0.71
N LEU A 215 -0.04 7.61 0.00
CA LEU A 215 -0.01 7.49 -1.45
C LEU A 215 -1.21 8.21 -2.07
N ALA A 216 -0.96 9.11 -3.01
CA ALA A 216 -2.00 9.81 -3.76
C ALA A 216 -1.90 9.53 -5.25
N PHE A 217 -2.94 8.94 -5.83
CA PHE A 217 -3.03 8.60 -7.25
C PHE A 217 -4.20 9.31 -7.88
N GLY A 218 -4.01 9.95 -9.03
CA GLY A 218 -5.11 10.63 -9.70
C GLY A 218 -4.79 11.13 -11.09
N ASN A 219 -5.83 11.42 -11.87
CA ASN A 219 -5.69 12.27 -13.05
C ASN A 219 -5.69 13.74 -12.60
N PRO A 220 -4.77 14.60 -13.08
CA PRO A 220 -4.74 16.01 -12.73
C PRO A 220 -5.85 16.79 -13.46
N THR A 221 -7.10 16.55 -13.10
CA THR A 221 -8.29 17.14 -13.73
C THR A 221 -8.69 18.48 -13.15
N ARG A 222 -8.21 18.82 -11.93
CA ARG A 222 -8.45 20.10 -11.27
C ARG A 222 -7.16 20.92 -11.23
N THR A 223 -7.29 22.23 -11.44
CA THR A 223 -6.20 23.22 -11.35
C THR A 223 -6.06 23.81 -9.94
N THR A 224 -6.80 23.27 -8.97
CA THR A 224 -6.86 23.70 -7.56
C THR A 224 -6.96 22.46 -6.65
N GLY A 225 -6.75 22.64 -5.34
CA GLY A 225 -6.83 21.59 -4.32
C GLY A 225 -5.49 20.91 -3.99
N ARG A 226 -5.46 20.15 -2.90
CA ARG A 226 -4.23 19.54 -2.34
C ARG A 226 -3.45 18.68 -3.34
N PHE A 227 -4.12 17.89 -4.18
CA PHE A 227 -3.47 17.06 -5.19
C PHE A 227 -2.78 17.88 -6.30
N HIS A 228 -3.37 19.01 -6.73
CA HIS A 228 -2.71 19.93 -7.68
C HIS A 228 -1.52 20.64 -7.04
N GLY A 229 -1.63 21.06 -5.77
CA GLY A 229 -0.53 21.64 -5.00
C GLY A 229 0.67 20.69 -4.80
N GLY A 230 0.47 19.39 -5.03
CA GLY A 230 1.53 18.38 -5.06
C GLY A 230 2.45 18.42 -6.28
N PHE A 231 1.99 19.02 -7.38
CA PHE A 231 2.71 19.05 -8.64
C PHE A 231 2.85 20.50 -9.16
N GLY A 232 3.78 21.25 -8.58
CA GLY A 232 4.22 22.56 -9.09
C GLY A 232 4.19 23.71 -8.07
N GLN A 233 5.21 24.58 -8.15
CA GLN A 233 5.55 25.85 -7.45
C GLN A 233 5.19 26.12 -5.96
N PHE A 234 4.30 25.36 -5.33
CA PHE A 234 4.02 25.40 -3.90
C PHE A 234 4.48 24.09 -3.26
N ARG A 235 5.80 23.98 -3.06
CA ARG A 235 6.41 22.95 -2.20
C ARG A 235 5.98 23.17 -0.75
N ALA A 236 4.77 22.76 -0.39
CA ALA A 236 4.58 22.20 0.95
C ALA A 236 5.43 20.91 1.03
N PRO A 237 5.98 20.54 2.19
CA PRO A 237 6.81 19.34 2.28
C PRO A 237 5.95 18.11 2.01
N TRP A 238 6.06 17.59 0.79
CA TRP A 238 5.77 16.22 0.44
C TRP A 238 6.99 15.40 0.84
#